data_AF-A0A1E7KQQ8-F1
#
_entry.id   AF-A0A1E7KQQ8-F1
#
_cell.length_a   1.000
_cell.length_b   1.000
_cell.length_c   1.000
_cell.angle_alpha   90.00
_cell.angle_beta   90.00
_cell.angle_gamma   90.00
#
_symmetry.space_group_name_H-M   'P 1'
#
loop_
_entity.id
_entity.type
_entity.pdbx_description
1 polymer ?
#
loop_
_entity_poly.entity_id
_entity_poly.type
_entity_poly.pdbx_seq_one_letter_code
_entity_poly.pdbx_strand_id
1 'polypeptide(L)'
;MARVPRFLADYTQRRGFTTTVVSAERPSPGLLRVTFAGEDLRTREFSPCDVTAFRVAANDFRHYTPETPDPDAGTATVLFHDHGRHDAPGLRLIESLEPGAELDWCGLASARGFRWTSPRSALVMGDASTLGLMAAMAGRAEAEGSRLLAVTEVHEPDAEYVRKLLPDAVVLLSAEEEGAALDAWLVGTPAKEEIRRLAPEAVYLAGHGGSIQRQRQALRTLHGLDRRTIRTQPYWATGKTGL
;
A
#
# COMPACT_ATOMS: atom_id res chain seq x y z
N MET A 1 9.57 -16.20 -0.90
CA MET A 1 10.24 -16.14 0.41
C MET A 1 10.30 -17.53 1.01
N ALA A 2 11.29 -17.80 1.86
CA ALA A 2 11.34 -19.07 2.59
C ALA A 2 10.14 -19.13 3.54
N ARG A 3 9.40 -20.24 3.52
CA ARG A 3 8.28 -20.48 4.45
C ARG A 3 8.75 -20.21 5.87
N VAL A 4 8.00 -19.41 6.63
CA VAL A 4 8.33 -19.17 8.03
C VAL A 4 8.11 -20.48 8.78
N PRO A 5 9.12 -21.02 9.49
CA PRO A 5 8.93 -22.20 10.31
C PRO A 5 7.72 -22.02 11.24
N ARG A 6 6.85 -23.03 11.34
CA ARG A 6 5.57 -22.93 12.06
C ARG A 6 5.70 -22.34 13.47
N PHE A 7 6.73 -22.73 14.21
CA PHE A 7 6.96 -22.21 15.57
C PHE A 7 7.24 -20.69 15.58
N LEU A 8 7.92 -20.15 14.57
CA LEU A 8 8.13 -18.71 14.41
C LEU A 8 6.84 -18.01 13.96
N ALA A 9 6.03 -18.64 13.11
CA ALA A 9 4.73 -18.13 12.71
C ALA A 9 3.79 -18.02 13.92
N ASP A 10 3.70 -19.07 14.73
CA ASP A 10 2.88 -19.10 15.95
C ASP A 10 3.38 -18.08 16.98
N TYR A 11 4.70 -17.93 17.12
CA TYR A 11 5.28 -16.90 17.99
C TYR A 11 4.96 -15.47 17.53
N THR A 12 5.02 -15.22 16.22
CA THR A 12 4.71 -13.91 15.64
C THR A 12 3.23 -13.57 15.87
N GLN A 13 2.34 -14.53 15.62
CA GLN A 13 0.90 -14.37 15.86
C GLN A 13 0.58 -14.12 17.34
N ARG A 14 1.23 -14.83 18.28
CA ARG A 14 1.08 -14.61 19.73
C ARG A 14 1.54 -13.23 20.22
N ARG A 15 2.42 -12.57 19.47
CA ARG A 15 2.87 -11.19 19.77
C ARG A 15 2.05 -10.13 19.03
N GLY A 16 1.16 -10.56 18.15
CA GLY A 16 0.17 -9.70 17.53
C GLY A 16 -0.91 -9.30 18.53
N PHE A 17 -1.97 -8.73 18.00
CA PHE A 17 -3.17 -8.39 18.74
C PHE A 17 -4.38 -8.77 17.91
N THR A 18 -5.43 -9.23 18.56
CA THR A 18 -6.64 -9.67 17.89
C THR A 18 -7.56 -8.47 17.65
N THR A 19 -8.15 -8.46 16.47
CA THR A 19 -9.17 -7.48 16.07
C THR A 19 -10.38 -8.23 15.53
N THR A 20 -11.53 -7.57 15.51
CA THR A 20 -12.75 -8.08 14.89
C THR A 20 -13.06 -7.28 13.64
N VAL A 21 -13.45 -7.96 12.56
CA VAL A 21 -13.98 -7.31 11.36
C VAL A 21 -15.33 -6.68 11.70
N VAL A 22 -15.43 -5.36 11.52
CA VAL A 22 -16.67 -4.59 11.72
C VAL A 22 -17.44 -4.48 10.42
N SER A 23 -16.73 -4.21 9.32
CA SER A 23 -17.32 -4.14 7.99
C SER A 23 -16.35 -4.67 6.94
N ALA A 24 -16.91 -5.26 5.88
CA ALA A 24 -16.20 -5.70 4.71
C ALA A 24 -17.02 -5.28 3.48
N GLU A 25 -16.50 -4.31 2.75
CA GLU A 25 -17.20 -3.67 1.63
C GLU A 25 -16.39 -3.86 0.35
N ARG A 26 -17.07 -4.17 -0.75
CA ARG A 26 -16.45 -4.29 -2.07
C ARG A 26 -16.79 -3.04 -2.90
N PRO A 27 -16.05 -1.93 -2.75
CA PRO A 27 -16.36 -0.68 -3.45
C PRO A 27 -16.17 -0.77 -4.96
N SER A 28 -15.34 -1.71 -5.42
CA SER A 28 -15.13 -2.02 -6.84
C SER A 28 -14.69 -3.48 -6.99
N PRO A 29 -14.72 -4.07 -8.21
CA PRO A 29 -14.47 -5.50 -8.38
C PRO A 29 -13.12 -5.99 -7.80
N GLY A 30 -12.05 -5.22 -8.01
CA GLY A 30 -10.70 -5.56 -7.57
C GLY A 30 -10.34 -5.13 -6.16
N LEU A 31 -11.25 -4.48 -5.42
CA LEU A 31 -10.93 -3.89 -4.12
C LEU A 31 -11.91 -4.35 -3.04
N LEU A 32 -11.37 -4.84 -1.93
CA LEU A 32 -12.11 -5.12 -0.70
C LEU A 32 -11.60 -4.20 0.41
N ARG A 33 -12.48 -3.36 0.94
CA ARG A 33 -12.19 -2.45 2.06
C ARG A 33 -12.73 -3.04 3.34
N VAL A 34 -11.87 -3.30 4.32
CA VAL A 34 -12.25 -3.97 5.57
C VAL A 34 -11.89 -3.09 6.76
N THR A 35 -12.86 -2.84 7.62
CA THR A 35 -12.69 -2.10 8.88
C THR A 35 -12.58 -3.09 10.02
N PHE A 36 -11.52 -2.95 10.82
CA PHE A 36 -11.25 -3.75 11.99
C PHE A 36 -11.44 -2.91 13.25
N ALA A 37 -11.91 -3.52 14.33
CA ALA A 37 -11.98 -2.92 15.67
C ALA A 37 -11.16 -3.71 16.68
N GLY A 38 -10.56 -3.01 17.64
CA GLY A 38 -9.85 -3.62 18.76
C GLY A 38 -9.26 -2.57 19.71
N GLU A 39 -9.16 -2.90 21.00
CA GLU A 39 -8.65 -1.97 22.01
C GLU A 39 -7.20 -1.54 21.74
N ASP A 40 -6.37 -2.46 21.25
CA ASP A 40 -5.00 -2.18 20.82
C ASP A 40 -4.91 -1.08 19.75
N LEU A 41 -5.92 -0.93 18.89
CA LEU A 41 -5.94 0.10 17.84
C LEU A 41 -6.09 1.52 18.41
N ARG A 42 -6.58 1.66 19.65
CA ARG A 42 -6.75 2.95 20.33
C ARG A 42 -5.42 3.54 20.83
N THR A 43 -4.47 2.67 21.16
CA THR A 43 -3.22 3.06 21.82
C THR A 43 -1.99 2.97 20.92
N ARG A 44 -2.12 2.33 19.75
CA ARG A 44 -1.02 2.19 18.80
C ARG A 44 -0.85 3.44 17.93
N GLU A 45 0.40 3.85 17.80
CA GLU A 45 0.79 4.88 16.83
C GLU A 45 0.90 4.27 15.43
N PHE A 46 0.32 4.95 14.44
CA PHE A 46 0.40 4.57 13.04
C PHE A 46 1.20 5.61 12.25
N SER A 47 2.18 5.12 11.51
CA SER A 47 2.87 5.84 10.44
C SER A 47 2.37 5.36 9.08
N PRO A 48 2.29 6.23 8.05
CA PRO A 48 1.80 5.85 6.72
C PRO A 48 2.50 4.65 6.07
N CYS A 49 3.75 4.38 6.44
CA CYS A 49 4.53 3.27 5.89
C CYS A 49 4.45 2.00 6.74
N ASP A 50 3.69 2.00 7.84
CA ASP A 50 3.57 0.84 8.70
C ASP A 50 2.76 -0.25 8.01
N VAL A 51 3.29 -1.47 8.09
CA VAL A 51 2.60 -2.65 7.59
C VAL A 51 2.25 -3.56 8.76
N THR A 52 1.07 -4.15 8.68
CA THR A 52 0.68 -5.30 9.48
C THR A 52 0.81 -6.56 8.63
N ALA A 53 1.06 -7.70 9.27
CA ALA A 53 1.03 -8.99 8.61
C ALA A 53 -0.23 -9.77 9.04
N PHE A 54 -0.90 -10.40 8.07
CA PHE A 54 -1.96 -11.37 8.32
C PHE A 54 -1.52 -12.76 7.91
N ARG A 55 -1.79 -13.76 8.76
CA ARG A 55 -1.48 -15.16 8.46
C ARG A 55 -2.47 -15.69 7.44
N VAL A 56 -1.99 -16.16 6.29
CA VAL A 56 -2.83 -16.68 5.18
C VAL A 56 -2.70 -18.19 4.98
N ALA A 57 -1.71 -18.80 5.64
CA ALA A 57 -1.53 -20.24 5.75
C ALA A 57 -0.67 -20.58 6.97
N ALA A 58 -0.48 -21.88 7.26
CA ALA A 58 0.31 -22.33 8.40
C ALA A 58 1.71 -21.68 8.50
N ASN A 59 2.36 -21.39 7.37
CA ASN A 59 3.72 -20.90 7.33
C ASN A 59 3.86 -19.63 6.45
N ASP A 60 2.76 -18.92 6.20
CA ASP A 60 2.72 -17.84 5.22
C ASP A 60 1.94 -16.63 5.73
N PHE A 61 2.49 -15.44 5.49
CA PHE A 61 1.93 -14.15 5.89
C PHE A 61 1.82 -13.21 4.70
N ARG A 62 0.85 -12.30 4.73
CA ARG A 62 0.72 -11.21 3.75
C ARG A 62 0.74 -9.88 4.47
N HIS A 63 1.51 -8.96 3.92
CA HIS A 63 1.67 -7.62 4.46
C HIS A 63 0.67 -6.67 3.82
N TYR A 64 0.02 -5.86 4.65
CA TYR A 64 -0.92 -4.84 4.21
C TYR A 64 -0.66 -3.54 4.98
N THR A 65 -0.88 -2.44 4.27
CA THR A 65 -0.76 -1.09 4.84
C THR A 65 -2.15 -0.61 5.23
N PRO A 66 -2.38 -0.27 6.51
CA PRO A 66 -3.64 0.36 6.93
C PRO A 66 -3.79 1.75 6.27
N GLU A 67 -5.00 2.07 5.79
CA GLU A 67 -5.32 3.36 5.19
C GLU A 67 -5.30 4.48 6.22
N THR A 68 -6.13 4.33 7.26
CA THR A 68 -6.34 5.36 8.27
C THR A 68 -6.81 4.69 9.56
N PRO A 69 -6.12 4.89 10.68
CA PRO A 69 -6.66 4.54 11.98
C PRO A 69 -7.65 5.62 12.45
N ASP A 70 -8.65 5.19 13.19
CA ASP A 70 -9.47 6.04 14.05
C ASP A 70 -9.23 5.57 15.50
N PRO A 71 -8.26 6.19 16.22
CA PRO A 71 -7.95 5.82 17.58
C PRO A 71 -9.11 6.05 18.56
N ASP A 72 -9.99 7.01 18.29
CA ASP A 72 -11.13 7.32 19.16
C ASP A 72 -12.19 6.22 19.08
N ALA A 73 -12.47 5.75 17.87
CA ALA A 73 -13.31 4.57 17.65
C ALA A 73 -12.60 3.26 18.03
N GLY A 74 -11.27 3.23 18.00
CA GLY A 74 -10.47 2.01 18.12
C GLY A 74 -10.59 1.14 16.87
N THR A 75 -10.57 1.77 15.70
CA THR A 75 -10.71 1.09 14.42
C THR A 75 -9.58 1.42 13.45
N ALA A 76 -9.36 0.55 12.48
CA ALA A 76 -8.46 0.80 11.37
C ALA A 76 -8.98 0.10 10.11
N THR A 77 -8.83 0.76 8.97
CA THR A 77 -9.26 0.22 7.68
C THR A 77 -8.06 -0.27 6.88
N VAL A 78 -8.22 -1.43 6.23
CA VAL A 78 -7.24 -2.00 5.30
C VAL A 78 -7.92 -2.21 3.96
N LEU A 79 -7.27 -1.78 2.89
CA LEU A 79 -7.70 -2.02 1.51
C LEU A 79 -6.92 -3.19 0.92
N PHE A 80 -7.66 -4.25 0.57
CA PHE A 80 -7.13 -5.45 -0.05
C PHE A 80 -7.32 -5.36 -1.56
N HIS A 81 -6.24 -5.56 -2.31
CA HIS A 81 -6.29 -5.73 -3.76
C HIS A 81 -6.53 -7.21 -4.11
N ASP A 82 -7.71 -7.47 -4.66
CA ASP A 82 -8.12 -8.74 -5.22
C ASP A 82 -7.73 -8.80 -6.70
N HIS A 83 -6.70 -9.56 -6.98
CA HIS A 83 -6.08 -9.69 -8.29
C HIS A 83 -6.75 -10.79 -9.13
N GLY A 84 -7.89 -11.35 -8.65
CA GLY A 84 -8.72 -12.31 -9.39
C GLY A 84 -8.04 -13.65 -9.70
N ARG A 85 -6.87 -13.93 -9.09
CA ARG A 85 -6.12 -15.17 -9.30
C ARG A 85 -6.57 -16.23 -8.30
N HIS A 86 -7.26 -17.25 -8.80
CA HIS A 86 -7.85 -18.34 -8.00
C HIS A 86 -6.84 -19.15 -7.15
N ASP A 87 -5.54 -19.08 -7.44
CA ASP A 87 -4.47 -19.77 -6.71
C ASP A 87 -3.68 -18.87 -5.75
N ALA A 88 -4.08 -17.59 -5.62
CA ALA A 88 -3.38 -16.65 -4.76
C ALA A 88 -3.54 -17.02 -3.28
N PRO A 89 -2.45 -17.18 -2.51
CA PRO A 89 -2.59 -17.52 -1.08
C PRO A 89 -3.33 -16.46 -0.26
N GLY A 90 -3.37 -15.21 -0.72
CA GLY A 90 -4.14 -14.13 -0.09
C GLY A 90 -5.64 -14.18 -0.38
N LEU A 91 -6.10 -14.94 -1.39
CA LEU A 91 -7.52 -15.02 -1.74
C LEU A 91 -8.34 -15.64 -0.60
N ARG A 92 -7.85 -16.73 0.02
CA ARG A 92 -8.52 -17.35 1.17
C ARG A 92 -8.69 -16.40 2.36
N LEU A 93 -7.72 -15.49 2.54
CA LEU A 93 -7.84 -14.45 3.57
C LEU A 93 -8.97 -13.50 3.20
N ILE A 94 -8.95 -12.95 1.97
CA ILE A 94 -9.98 -12.03 1.47
C ILE A 94 -11.38 -12.65 1.60
N GLU A 95 -11.53 -13.93 1.24
CA GLU A 95 -12.80 -14.67 1.34
C GLU A 95 -13.26 -14.92 2.78
N SER A 96 -12.37 -14.90 3.78
CA SER A 96 -12.72 -15.10 5.19
C SER A 96 -13.06 -13.80 5.93
N LEU A 97 -12.91 -12.63 5.28
CA LEU A 97 -13.15 -11.33 5.91
C LEU A 97 -14.64 -10.96 5.87
N GLU A 98 -15.40 -11.49 6.82
CA GLU A 98 -16.81 -11.14 7.04
C GLU A 98 -17.01 -10.48 8.42
N PRO A 99 -18.05 -9.64 8.61
CA PRO A 99 -18.34 -9.04 9.91
C PRO A 99 -18.42 -10.08 11.04
N GLY A 100 -17.70 -9.81 12.14
CA GLY A 100 -17.57 -10.73 13.28
C GLY A 100 -16.36 -11.67 13.21
N ALA A 101 -15.68 -11.79 12.06
CA ALA A 101 -14.45 -12.58 11.97
C ALA A 101 -13.34 -11.97 12.83
N GLU A 102 -12.60 -12.81 13.56
CA GLU A 102 -11.43 -12.40 14.34
C GLU A 102 -10.14 -12.62 13.55
N LEU A 103 -9.28 -11.60 13.57
CA LEU A 103 -7.98 -11.64 12.90
C LEU A 103 -6.88 -11.04 13.77
N ASP A 104 -5.75 -11.76 13.80
CA ASP A 104 -4.55 -11.31 14.49
C ASP A 104 -3.70 -10.42 13.60
N TRP A 105 -3.51 -9.19 14.04
CA TRP A 105 -2.59 -8.23 13.45
C TRP A 105 -1.18 -8.50 13.95
N CYS A 106 -0.34 -9.03 13.06
CA CYS A 106 1.00 -9.47 13.41
C CYS A 106 2.01 -8.34 13.18
N GLY A 107 2.14 -7.48 14.21
CA GLY A 107 3.00 -6.30 14.16
C GLY A 107 2.32 -5.11 13.49
N LEU A 108 3.00 -3.98 13.53
CA LEU A 108 2.60 -2.73 12.88
C LEU A 108 3.85 -1.86 12.83
N ALA A 109 4.61 -1.96 11.74
CA ALA A 109 5.89 -1.26 11.64
C ALA A 109 6.35 -1.06 10.20
N SER A 110 6.97 0.09 9.97
CA SER A 110 7.61 0.43 8.72
C SER A 110 8.96 -0.28 8.55
N ALA A 111 9.25 -0.75 7.34
CA ALA A 111 10.57 -1.21 6.98
C ALA A 111 11.62 -0.11 7.20
N ARG A 112 12.83 -0.47 7.65
CA ARG A 112 13.87 0.51 8.05
C ARG A 112 14.17 1.58 6.99
N GLY A 113 14.16 1.20 5.71
CA GLY A 113 14.44 2.11 4.59
C GLY A 113 13.21 2.85 4.02
N PHE A 114 12.01 2.43 4.40
CA PHE A 114 10.75 2.89 3.83
C PHE A 114 9.87 3.43 4.94
N ARG A 115 10.07 4.72 5.28
CA ARG A 115 9.38 5.43 6.36
C ARG A 115 8.92 6.80 5.88
N TRP A 116 7.77 7.23 6.37
CA TRP A 116 7.35 8.62 6.22
C TRP A 116 8.33 9.51 6.98
N THR A 117 8.85 10.55 6.33
CA THR A 117 9.84 11.47 6.93
C THR A 117 9.35 12.90 7.04
N SER A 118 8.03 13.09 7.02
CA SER A 118 7.36 14.40 7.05
C SER A 118 8.01 15.43 6.10
N PRO A 119 8.20 15.08 4.81
CA PRO A 119 8.78 15.99 3.82
C PRO A 119 7.79 17.11 3.48
N ARG A 120 8.27 18.31 3.12
CA ARG A 120 7.37 19.41 2.68
C ARG A 120 6.68 19.11 1.34
N SER A 121 7.29 18.24 0.54
CA SER A 121 6.73 17.74 -0.72
C SER A 121 7.14 16.29 -0.94
N ALA A 122 6.17 15.44 -1.28
CA ALA A 122 6.40 14.03 -1.58
C ALA A 122 5.73 13.60 -2.89
N LEU A 123 6.38 12.67 -3.58
CA LEU A 123 5.81 11.89 -4.67
C LEU A 123 5.63 10.45 -4.19
N VAL A 124 4.45 9.86 -4.36
CA VAL A 124 4.22 8.43 -4.15
C VAL A 124 3.73 7.80 -5.45
N MET A 125 4.33 6.67 -5.83
CA MET A 125 3.95 5.93 -7.03
C MET A 125 3.85 4.43 -6.76
N GLY A 126 2.88 3.78 -7.41
CA GLY A 126 2.66 2.35 -7.29
C GLY A 126 1.40 1.88 -8.00
N ASP A 127 1.04 0.63 -7.78
CA ASP A 127 -0.14 -0.02 -8.36
C ASP A 127 -1.29 -0.15 -7.35
N ALA A 128 -2.38 -0.81 -7.74
CA ALA A 128 -3.54 -1.07 -6.88
C ALA A 128 -3.20 -1.73 -5.52
N SER A 129 -2.08 -2.48 -5.40
CA SER A 129 -1.65 -3.06 -4.12
C SER A 129 -1.14 -2.02 -3.10
N THR A 130 -0.92 -0.79 -3.55
CA THR A 130 -0.35 0.31 -2.75
C THR A 130 -1.35 1.41 -2.40
N LEU A 131 -2.62 1.24 -2.77
CA LEU A 131 -3.66 2.23 -2.50
C LEU A 131 -3.82 2.53 -1.00
N GLY A 132 -3.70 1.53 -0.14
CA GLY A 132 -3.70 1.72 1.32
C GLY A 132 -2.56 2.63 1.81
N LEU A 133 -1.36 2.43 1.26
CA LEU A 133 -0.19 3.28 1.52
C LEU A 133 -0.43 4.71 1.03
N MET A 134 -0.97 4.88 -0.17
CA MET A 134 -1.22 6.21 -0.74
C MET A 134 -2.27 6.97 0.05
N ALA A 135 -3.35 6.30 0.49
CA ALA A 135 -4.37 6.90 1.34
C ALA A 135 -3.79 7.35 2.70
N ALA A 136 -2.97 6.49 3.32
CA ALA A 136 -2.30 6.83 4.58
C ALA A 136 -1.33 8.01 4.44
N MET A 137 -0.59 8.06 3.33
CA MET A 137 0.30 9.18 3.03
C MET A 137 -0.47 10.46 2.72
N ALA A 138 -1.60 10.38 2.01
CA ALA A 138 -2.45 11.52 1.71
C ALA A 138 -3.01 12.15 2.99
N GLY A 139 -3.62 11.34 3.86
CA GLY A 139 -4.15 11.82 5.14
C GLY A 139 -3.06 12.40 6.04
N ARG A 140 -1.87 11.78 6.09
CA ARG A 140 -0.74 12.33 6.85
C ARG A 140 -0.21 13.63 6.25
N ALA A 141 -0.10 13.71 4.93
CA ALA A 141 0.38 14.91 4.25
C ALA A 141 -0.57 16.08 4.47
N GLU A 142 -1.88 15.86 4.39
CA GLU A 142 -2.91 16.86 4.72
C GLU A 142 -2.76 17.36 6.16
N ALA A 143 -2.67 16.44 7.13
CA ALA A 143 -2.51 16.79 8.54
C ALA A 143 -1.23 17.59 8.83
N GLU A 144 -0.16 17.37 8.06
CA GLU A 144 1.14 18.06 8.20
C GLU A 144 1.27 19.32 7.33
N GLY A 145 0.30 19.59 6.43
CA GLY A 145 0.42 20.65 5.42
C GLY A 145 1.48 20.37 4.35
N SER A 146 1.84 19.10 4.16
CA SER A 146 2.79 18.63 3.16
C SER A 146 2.12 18.50 1.80
N ARG A 147 2.82 18.88 0.72
CA ARG A 147 2.31 18.67 -0.65
C ARG A 147 2.54 17.22 -1.07
N LEU A 148 1.49 16.50 -1.45
CA LEU A 148 1.62 15.13 -1.97
C LEU A 148 1.15 15.07 -3.43
N LEU A 149 1.93 14.40 -4.28
CA LEU A 149 1.46 13.89 -5.56
C LEU A 149 1.44 12.37 -5.49
N ALA A 150 0.26 11.78 -5.62
CA ALA A 150 0.10 10.35 -5.77
C ALA A 150 -0.14 10.00 -7.24
N VAL A 151 0.54 8.97 -7.74
CA VAL A 151 0.38 8.49 -9.12
C VAL A 151 0.22 6.99 -9.07
N THR A 152 -0.93 6.49 -9.51
CA THR A 152 -1.24 5.06 -9.41
C THR A 152 -1.78 4.51 -10.71
N GLU A 153 -1.41 3.26 -11.01
CA GLU A 153 -2.07 2.47 -12.04
C GLU A 153 -3.05 1.48 -11.43
N VAL A 154 -4.25 1.41 -11.99
CA VAL A 154 -5.34 0.55 -11.53
C VAL A 154 -6.12 -0.01 -12.72
N HIS A 155 -6.77 -1.15 -12.52
CA HIS A 155 -7.68 -1.68 -13.52
C HIS A 155 -8.89 -0.75 -13.70
N GLU A 156 -9.40 -0.67 -14.93
CA GLU A 156 -10.50 0.22 -15.30
C GLU A 156 -11.73 0.15 -14.37
N PRO A 157 -12.20 -1.05 -13.94
CA PRO A 157 -13.34 -1.14 -13.04
C PRO A 157 -13.13 -0.51 -11.66
N ASP A 158 -11.88 -0.32 -11.24
CA ASP A 158 -11.54 0.24 -9.92
C ASP A 158 -11.27 1.77 -10.00
N ALA A 159 -11.09 2.31 -11.20
CA ALA A 159 -10.61 3.68 -11.41
C ALA A 159 -11.55 4.76 -10.85
N GLU A 160 -12.87 4.55 -10.89
CA GLU A 160 -13.83 5.52 -10.32
C GLU A 160 -13.69 5.59 -8.80
N TYR A 161 -13.64 4.43 -8.12
CA TYR A 161 -13.48 4.40 -6.67
C TYR A 161 -12.13 4.98 -6.25
N VAL A 162 -11.06 4.65 -6.97
CA VAL A 162 -9.71 5.14 -6.66
C VAL A 162 -9.63 6.66 -6.77
N ARG A 163 -10.31 7.28 -7.75
CA ARG A 163 -10.41 8.75 -7.82
C ARG A 163 -11.20 9.37 -6.67
N LYS A 164 -12.16 8.64 -6.07
CA LYS A 164 -12.86 9.09 -4.86
C LYS A 164 -11.99 8.95 -3.62
N LEU A 165 -11.23 7.86 -3.52
CA LEU A 165 -10.30 7.60 -2.42
C LEU A 165 -9.12 8.58 -2.42
N LEU A 166 -8.60 8.92 -3.60
CA LEU A 166 -7.44 9.78 -3.81
C LEU A 166 -7.78 10.88 -4.83
N PRO A 167 -8.54 11.93 -4.42
CA PRO A 167 -9.07 12.94 -5.34
C PRO A 167 -7.99 13.74 -6.08
N ASP A 168 -6.83 13.96 -5.46
CA ASP A 168 -5.72 14.71 -6.02
C ASP A 168 -4.67 13.81 -6.72
N ALA A 169 -4.94 12.51 -6.86
CA ALA A 169 -4.03 11.58 -7.50
C ALA A 169 -4.17 11.57 -9.02
N VAL A 170 -3.06 11.29 -9.70
CA VAL A 170 -3.05 10.87 -11.09
C VAL A 170 -3.39 9.38 -11.14
N VAL A 171 -4.61 9.06 -11.60
CA VAL A 171 -5.10 7.68 -11.75
C VAL A 171 -4.97 7.25 -13.21
N LEU A 172 -4.06 6.32 -13.45
CA LEU A 172 -3.76 5.72 -14.74
C LEU A 172 -4.46 4.35 -14.87
N LEU A 173 -4.84 4.00 -16.09
CA LEU A 173 -5.37 2.66 -16.35
C LEU A 173 -4.22 1.69 -16.59
N SER A 174 -4.24 0.55 -15.91
CA SER A 174 -3.23 -0.50 -16.06
C SER A 174 -3.15 -0.99 -17.52
N ALA A 175 -1.93 -1.20 -17.99
CA ALA A 175 -1.64 -1.78 -19.29
C ALA A 175 -1.38 -3.30 -19.15
N GLU A 176 -1.08 -3.97 -20.27
CA GLU A 176 -0.77 -5.41 -20.27
C GLU A 176 0.51 -5.73 -19.48
N GLU A 177 1.53 -4.86 -19.55
CA GLU A 177 2.74 -4.98 -18.75
C GLU A 177 2.61 -4.16 -17.45
N GLU A 178 2.92 -4.80 -16.33
CA GLU A 178 2.97 -4.17 -15.01
C GLU A 178 3.85 -2.93 -15.00
N GLY A 179 3.33 -1.80 -14.54
CA GLY A 179 4.03 -0.52 -14.49
C GLY A 179 4.12 0.24 -15.80
N ALA A 180 3.67 -0.31 -16.94
CA ALA A 180 3.86 0.34 -18.22
C ALA A 180 3.05 1.64 -18.35
N ALA A 181 1.90 1.76 -17.67
CA ALA A 181 1.14 3.01 -17.63
C ALA A 181 1.91 4.11 -16.88
N LEU A 182 2.52 3.76 -15.73
CA LEU A 182 3.39 4.65 -14.96
C LEU A 182 4.65 5.04 -15.75
N ASP A 183 5.26 4.08 -16.46
CA ASP A 183 6.42 4.33 -17.32
C ASP A 183 6.07 5.33 -18.44
N ALA A 184 4.92 5.15 -19.10
CA ALA A 184 4.43 6.05 -20.14
C ALA A 184 4.11 7.46 -19.60
N TRP A 185 3.52 7.54 -18.41
CA TRP A 185 3.28 8.83 -17.76
C TRP A 185 4.59 9.56 -17.44
N LEU A 186 5.59 8.87 -16.88
CA LEU A 186 6.89 9.45 -16.49
C LEU A 186 7.66 10.08 -17.66
N VAL A 187 7.50 9.58 -18.88
CA VAL A 187 8.15 10.16 -20.07
C VAL A 187 7.37 11.35 -20.65
N GLY A 188 6.08 11.46 -20.34
CA GLY A 188 5.17 12.46 -20.85
C GLY A 188 5.41 13.87 -20.30
N THR A 189 4.94 14.88 -21.04
CA THR A 189 4.96 16.29 -20.60
C THR A 189 4.23 16.53 -19.27
N PRO A 190 3.05 15.93 -19.00
CA PRO A 190 2.35 16.15 -17.73
C PRO A 190 3.20 15.81 -16.50
N ALA A 191 3.88 14.65 -16.52
CA ALA A 191 4.75 14.25 -15.41
C ALA A 191 5.91 15.21 -15.20
N LYS A 192 6.54 15.70 -16.27
CA LYS A 192 7.65 16.66 -16.17
C LYS A 192 7.21 17.95 -15.49
N GLU A 193 6.03 18.47 -15.83
CA GLU A 193 5.49 19.69 -15.25
C GLU A 193 5.07 19.49 -13.79
N GLU A 194 4.35 18.40 -13.50
CA GLU A 194 3.88 18.09 -12.16
C GLU A 194 5.02 17.82 -11.19
N ILE A 195 5.97 16.97 -11.56
CA ILE A 195 7.13 16.64 -10.71
C ILE A 195 8.00 17.89 -10.49
N ARG A 196 8.21 18.71 -11.53
CA ARG A 196 8.97 19.97 -11.39
C ARG A 196 8.27 20.96 -10.46
N ARG A 197 6.96 21.13 -10.59
CA ARG A 197 6.15 22.03 -9.75
C ARG A 197 6.10 21.54 -8.29
N LEU A 198 5.98 20.23 -8.11
CA LEU A 198 6.02 19.61 -6.79
C LEU A 198 7.39 19.79 -6.14
N ALA A 199 8.47 19.59 -6.90
CA ALA A 199 9.85 19.54 -6.41
C ALA A 199 9.97 18.62 -5.17
N PRO A 200 9.76 17.31 -5.33
CA PRO A 200 9.63 16.39 -4.20
C PRO A 200 10.94 16.27 -3.41
N GLU A 201 10.85 16.46 -2.09
CA GLU A 201 11.94 16.19 -1.14
C GLU A 201 12.07 14.70 -0.83
N ALA A 202 10.98 13.95 -0.96
CA ALA A 202 10.96 12.49 -0.84
C ALA A 202 10.15 11.86 -1.97
N VAL A 203 10.58 10.67 -2.41
CA VAL A 203 9.86 9.84 -3.38
C VAL A 203 9.67 8.45 -2.81
N TYR A 204 8.46 7.92 -2.88
CA TYR A 204 8.08 6.60 -2.41
C TYR A 204 7.62 5.76 -3.60
N LEU A 205 8.34 4.68 -3.89
CA LEU A 205 7.96 3.71 -4.92
C LEU A 205 7.62 2.38 -4.27
N ALA A 206 6.39 1.90 -4.47
CA ALA A 206 5.93 0.62 -3.95
C ALA A 206 5.11 -0.13 -5.02
N GLY A 207 4.78 -1.41 -4.77
CA GLY A 207 4.05 -2.27 -5.72
C GLY A 207 4.96 -3.29 -6.41
N HIS A 208 4.81 -3.46 -7.73
CA HIS A 208 5.56 -4.44 -8.51
C HIS A 208 7.07 -4.14 -8.57
N GLY A 209 7.89 -5.08 -8.10
CA GLY A 209 9.33 -4.91 -7.96
C GLY A 209 10.09 -4.64 -9.27
N GLY A 210 9.66 -5.23 -10.39
CA GLY A 210 10.26 -4.96 -11.70
C GLY A 210 10.00 -3.53 -12.17
N SER A 211 8.78 -3.07 -12.00
CA SER A 211 8.33 -1.72 -12.40
C SER A 211 8.99 -0.63 -11.56
N ILE A 212 9.10 -0.84 -10.24
CA ILE A 212 9.80 0.07 -9.31
C ILE A 212 11.23 0.35 -9.79
N GLN A 213 11.95 -0.66 -10.30
CA GLN A 213 13.33 -0.48 -10.77
C GLN A 213 13.39 0.43 -12.00
N ARG A 214 12.49 0.23 -12.97
CA ARG A 214 12.40 1.07 -14.18
C ARG A 214 12.00 2.50 -13.84
N GLN A 215 10.96 2.67 -13.03
CA GLN A 215 10.44 3.97 -12.58
C GLN A 215 11.49 4.75 -11.77
N ARG A 216 12.19 4.07 -10.86
CA ARG A 216 13.33 4.66 -10.13
C ARG A 216 14.41 5.19 -11.06
N GLN A 217 14.73 4.43 -12.12
CA GLN A 217 15.72 4.87 -13.08
C GLN A 217 15.23 6.08 -13.88
N ALA A 218 13.99 6.06 -14.36
CA ALA A 218 13.37 7.17 -15.09
C ALA A 218 13.32 8.47 -14.26
N LEU A 219 12.95 8.40 -12.98
CA LEU A 219 12.97 9.54 -12.06
C LEU A 219 14.36 10.17 -11.91
N ARG A 220 15.42 9.36 -11.96
CA ARG A 220 16.80 9.85 -11.88
C ARG A 220 17.28 10.43 -13.20
N THR A 221 17.02 9.76 -14.31
CA THR A 221 17.59 10.13 -15.62
C THR A 221 16.78 11.21 -16.33
N LEU A 222 15.45 11.18 -16.21
CA LEU A 222 14.56 12.11 -16.91
C LEU A 222 14.19 13.32 -16.04
N HIS A 223 14.05 13.11 -14.72
CA HIS A 223 13.60 14.14 -13.78
C HIS A 223 14.71 14.64 -12.85
N GLY A 224 15.92 14.08 -12.94
CA GLY A 224 17.10 14.56 -12.21
C GLY A 224 17.05 14.38 -10.69
N LEU A 225 16.17 13.51 -10.17
CA LEU A 225 16.02 13.34 -8.73
C LEU A 225 17.23 12.60 -8.11
N ASP A 226 17.68 13.04 -6.93
CA ASP A 226 18.76 12.39 -6.20
C ASP A 226 18.31 10.99 -5.74
N ARG A 227 19.16 9.98 -5.95
CA ARG A 227 18.93 8.60 -5.49
C ARG A 227 18.63 8.47 -3.99
N ARG A 228 19.03 9.44 -3.17
CA ARG A 228 18.84 9.47 -1.71
C ARG A 228 17.43 9.90 -1.30
N THR A 229 16.71 10.63 -2.16
CA THR A 229 15.31 11.01 -1.90
C THR A 229 14.35 9.89 -2.27
N ILE A 230 14.77 8.93 -3.09
CA ILE A 230 13.96 7.82 -3.57
C ILE A 230 14.04 6.61 -2.64
N ARG A 231 12.91 6.26 -2.04
CA ARG A 231 12.67 5.10 -1.18
C ARG A 231 11.85 4.07 -1.94
N THR A 232 12.23 2.81 -1.85
CA THR A 232 11.58 1.71 -2.59
C THR A 232 11.14 0.60 -1.65
N GLN A 233 9.93 0.08 -1.84
CA GLN A 233 9.42 -1.09 -1.12
C GLN A 233 8.62 -1.97 -2.09
N PRO A 234 9.21 -3.02 -2.69
CA PRO A 234 8.46 -3.96 -3.49
C PRO A 234 7.44 -4.69 -2.61
N TYR A 235 6.17 -4.69 -3.02
CA TYR A 235 5.09 -5.43 -2.36
C TYR A 235 4.92 -6.81 -2.97
N TRP A 236 5.20 -6.92 -4.26
CA TRP A 236 5.11 -8.17 -5.01
C TRP A 236 6.04 -8.15 -6.24
N ALA A 237 6.27 -9.31 -6.85
CA ALA A 237 7.09 -9.43 -8.06
C ALA A 237 6.70 -10.69 -8.83
N THR A 238 6.75 -10.63 -10.17
CA THR A 238 6.50 -11.79 -11.04
C THR A 238 7.38 -12.98 -10.65
N GLY A 239 6.76 -14.14 -10.44
CA GLY A 239 7.44 -15.36 -10.04
C GLY A 239 7.92 -15.40 -8.58
N LYS A 240 7.48 -14.46 -7.72
CA LYS A 240 7.81 -14.44 -6.29
C LYS A 240 6.55 -14.49 -5.43
N THR A 241 6.57 -15.34 -4.40
CA THR A 241 5.50 -15.42 -3.40
C THR A 241 5.98 -14.87 -2.05
N GLY A 242 5.15 -14.02 -1.43
CA GLY A 242 5.33 -13.45 -0.10
C GLY A 242 6.57 -12.57 -0.03
N LEU A 243 6.54 -11.36 -0.59
CA LEU A 243 7.62 -10.38 -0.44
C LEU A 243 7.51 -9.60 0.87
#